data_AF-A0AAJ0UL88-F1
#
_entry.id   AF-A0AAJ0UL88-F1
#
_cell.length_a   1.000
_cell.length_b   1.000
_cell.length_c   1.000
_cell.angle_alpha   90.00
_cell.angle_beta   90.00
_cell.angle_gamma   90.00
#
_symmetry.space_group_name_H-M   'P 1'
#
loop_
_entity.id
_entity.type
_entity.pdbx_description
1 polymer ?
#
loop_
_entity_poly.entity_id
_entity_poly.type
_entity_poly.pdbx_seq_one_letter_code
_entity_poly.pdbx_strand_id
1 'polypeptide(L)'
;MGARMPAVAGMFYPSEPSLLGRQVERFMLSAKTKPSCVGVVSPHAGYGYSGQTAAYAIGSLKPAKTFIILGPNHTGFGSEFSLMSGGSWKTPLGEVEIDKTIAAELFRRTDIADDAAAHMAEHSIEVQLPFLQKRFSSNSFSFVPICIMNISYSDEFMDACVGTGEIIADIVKSKSSSDAIGVIASSDFSHYVAPDTIEKREKPIVKAILELDVPKFFDALSSTNASVCGYGPIAVLMAAAKKLKLRARDIHSSDSGGGKAVSYRAIGFG
;
A
#
# COMPACT_ATOMS: atom_id res chain seq x y z
N MET A 1 25.03 -0.34 0.98
CA MET A 1 24.01 0.65 0.60
C MET A 1 23.66 1.46 1.83
N GLY A 2 23.65 2.78 1.75
CA GLY A 2 23.22 3.66 2.85
C GLY A 2 21.69 3.70 2.95
N ALA A 3 21.18 4.25 4.05
CA ALA A 3 19.74 4.40 4.26
C ALA A 3 19.13 5.45 3.31
N ARG A 4 17.95 5.15 2.73
CA ARG A 4 17.14 6.13 1.98
C ARG A 4 16.58 7.14 2.95
N MET A 5 16.88 8.42 2.74
CA MET A 5 16.32 9.53 3.53
C MET A 5 14.84 9.73 3.22
N PRO A 6 14.03 10.26 4.16
CA PRO A 6 12.62 10.54 3.89
C PRO A 6 12.49 11.65 2.83
N ALA A 7 11.65 11.44 1.83
CA ALA A 7 11.40 12.38 0.74
C ALA A 7 10.34 13.43 1.11
N VAL A 8 9.43 13.12 2.05
CA VAL A 8 8.26 13.98 2.35
C VAL A 8 8.08 14.36 3.82
N ALA A 9 9.07 14.09 4.67
CA ALA A 9 9.08 14.57 6.05
C ALA A 9 9.05 16.10 6.11
N GLY A 10 8.15 16.65 6.92
CA GLY A 10 7.86 18.09 6.99
C GLY A 10 6.83 18.58 5.96
N MET A 11 6.44 17.75 4.98
CA MET A 11 5.43 18.07 3.98
C MET A 11 4.16 17.23 4.17
N PHE A 12 4.29 15.89 4.14
CA PHE A 12 3.15 14.98 4.25
C PHE A 12 2.86 14.59 5.70
N TYR A 13 3.89 14.62 6.54
CA TYR A 13 3.82 14.31 7.95
C TYR A 13 4.91 15.11 8.71
N PRO A 14 4.79 15.34 10.03
CA PRO A 14 5.76 16.13 10.77
C PRO A 14 7.19 15.57 10.68
N SER A 15 8.19 16.43 10.47
CA SER A 15 9.60 16.04 10.52
C SER A 15 10.13 15.87 11.95
N GLU A 16 9.42 16.40 12.95
CA GLU A 16 9.79 16.26 14.36
C GLU A 16 9.25 14.92 14.92
N PRO A 17 10.11 14.05 15.49
CA PRO A 17 9.73 12.71 15.92
C PRO A 17 8.59 12.66 16.94
N SER A 18 8.57 13.58 17.93
CA SER A 18 7.55 13.58 18.98
C SER A 18 6.17 13.96 18.44
N LEU A 19 6.10 14.93 17.52
CA LEU A 19 4.88 15.36 16.85
C LEU A 19 4.35 14.27 15.93
N LEU A 20 5.22 13.66 15.12
CA LEU A 20 4.86 12.54 14.25
C LEU A 20 4.32 11.36 15.07
N GLY A 21 5.04 10.98 16.12
CA GLY A 21 4.67 9.87 17.00
C GLY A 21 3.32 10.08 17.66
N ARG A 22 3.07 11.28 18.22
CA ARG A 22 1.77 11.64 18.83
C ARG A 22 0.63 11.67 17.81
N GLN A 23 0.88 12.19 16.61
CA GLN A 23 -0.15 12.28 15.57
C GLN A 23 -0.60 10.88 15.11
N VAL A 24 0.37 10.00 14.81
CA VAL A 24 0.08 8.61 14.41
C VAL A 24 -0.62 7.86 15.54
N GLU A 25 -0.14 8.00 16.79
CA GLU A 25 -0.77 7.38 17.96
C GLU A 25 -2.24 7.76 18.11
N ARG A 26 -2.56 9.04 17.95
CA ARG A 26 -3.93 9.54 18.02
C ARG A 26 -4.84 8.88 16.97
N PHE A 27 -4.37 8.78 15.73
CA PHE A 27 -5.15 8.11 14.67
C PHE A 27 -5.38 6.63 14.97
N MET A 28 -4.35 5.93 15.43
CA MET A 28 -4.41 4.50 15.77
C MET A 28 -5.36 4.22 16.94
N LEU A 29 -5.32 5.06 17.99
CA LEU A 29 -6.23 4.97 19.14
C LEU A 29 -7.70 5.23 18.74
N SER A 30 -7.92 6.11 17.77
CA SER A 30 -9.26 6.42 17.26
C SER A 30 -9.85 5.28 16.42
N ALA A 31 -9.03 4.62 15.59
CA ALA A 31 -9.50 3.60 14.65
C ALA A 31 -10.08 2.34 15.33
N LYS A 32 -9.56 1.93 16.50
CA LYS A 32 -10.04 0.79 17.32
C LYS A 32 -10.31 -0.50 16.51
N THR A 33 -9.41 -0.82 15.59
CA THR A 33 -9.55 -1.95 14.67
C THR A 33 -9.17 -3.29 15.29
N LYS A 34 -9.77 -4.38 14.80
CA LYS A 34 -9.36 -5.75 15.14
C LYS A 34 -8.30 -6.25 14.13
N PRO A 35 -7.16 -6.81 14.60
CA PRO A 35 -6.08 -7.30 13.74
C PRO A 35 -6.46 -8.63 13.08
N SER A 36 -7.19 -8.59 11.97
CA SER A 36 -7.69 -9.79 11.28
C SER A 36 -7.18 -9.96 9.86
N CYS A 37 -6.60 -8.93 9.27
CA CYS A 37 -6.23 -8.90 7.85
C CYS A 37 -4.78 -9.33 7.61
N VAL A 38 -4.55 -10.09 6.55
CA VAL A 38 -3.20 -10.38 6.01
C VAL A 38 -2.76 -9.24 5.09
N GLY A 39 -3.70 -8.65 4.35
CA GLY A 39 -3.43 -7.52 3.46
C GLY A 39 -4.39 -6.37 3.62
N VAL A 40 -3.98 -5.16 3.22
CA VAL A 40 -4.85 -3.96 3.22
C VAL A 40 -4.56 -3.04 2.04
N VAL A 41 -5.59 -2.34 1.56
CA VAL A 41 -5.43 -1.08 0.82
C VAL A 41 -5.36 0.07 1.84
N SER A 42 -4.37 0.94 1.73
CA SER A 42 -4.13 2.08 2.63
C SER A 42 -3.81 3.36 1.82
N PRO A 43 -4.37 4.53 2.16
CA PRO A 43 -4.10 5.78 1.44
C PRO A 43 -2.71 6.34 1.73
N HIS A 44 -2.24 7.27 0.89
CA HIS A 44 -0.91 7.87 0.98
C HIS A 44 -0.84 9.40 0.82
N ALA A 45 -1.97 10.11 0.78
CA ALA A 45 -1.95 11.56 0.95
C ALA A 45 -1.32 12.01 2.29
N GLY A 46 -1.09 13.32 2.43
CA GLY A 46 -0.62 13.90 3.68
C GLY A 46 -1.51 13.54 4.88
N TYR A 47 -0.90 13.31 6.04
CA TYR A 47 -1.54 12.76 7.24
C TYR A 47 -2.70 13.61 7.75
N GLY A 48 -2.70 14.92 7.48
CA GLY A 48 -3.82 15.80 7.80
C GLY A 48 -5.12 15.43 7.09
N TYR A 49 -5.05 14.75 5.94
CA TYR A 49 -6.20 14.36 5.14
C TYR A 49 -6.53 12.87 5.28
N SER A 50 -5.56 12.00 5.03
CA SER A 50 -5.79 10.55 4.92
C SER A 50 -5.34 9.74 6.13
N GLY A 51 -4.66 10.38 7.10
CA GLY A 51 -3.99 9.68 8.20
C GLY A 51 -4.93 8.85 9.08
N GLN A 52 -6.17 9.33 9.29
CA GLN A 52 -7.17 8.55 10.03
C GLN A 52 -7.59 7.29 9.27
N THR A 53 -7.75 7.37 7.94
CA THR A 53 -8.09 6.22 7.09
C THR A 53 -6.93 5.23 6.99
N ALA A 54 -5.68 5.72 6.89
CA ALA A 54 -4.49 4.88 6.98
C ALA A 54 -4.42 4.12 8.32
N ALA A 55 -4.80 4.74 9.44
CA ALA A 55 -4.88 4.05 10.73
C ALA A 55 -5.93 2.93 10.76
N TYR A 56 -7.08 3.08 10.08
CA TYR A 56 -8.06 1.99 9.93
C TYR A 56 -7.51 0.82 9.11
N ALA A 57 -6.78 1.11 8.03
CA ALA A 57 -6.13 0.09 7.21
C ALA A 57 -5.02 -0.61 8.00
N ILE A 58 -3.96 0.12 8.35
CA ILE A 58 -2.79 -0.42 9.03
C ILE A 58 -3.16 -1.03 10.37
N GLY A 59 -4.12 -0.46 11.11
CA GLY A 59 -4.64 -1.01 12.36
C GLY A 59 -5.35 -2.36 12.22
N SER A 60 -5.78 -2.76 11.02
CA SER A 60 -6.48 -4.02 10.76
C SER A 60 -5.56 -5.18 10.40
N LEU A 61 -4.29 -4.93 10.09
CA LEU A 61 -3.32 -5.99 9.75
C LEU A 61 -3.06 -6.93 10.96
N LYS A 62 -2.74 -8.19 10.73
CA LYS A 62 -2.16 -9.06 11.76
C LYS A 62 -0.71 -8.63 12.03
N PRO A 63 -0.14 -8.93 13.22
CA PRO A 63 1.29 -8.85 13.41
C PRO A 63 2.02 -9.70 12.37
N ALA A 64 3.09 -9.14 11.80
CA ALA A 64 3.91 -9.77 10.79
C ALA A 64 5.38 -9.40 11.05
N LYS A 65 6.29 -10.29 10.66
CA LYS A 65 7.73 -10.05 10.72
C LYS A 65 8.19 -9.18 9.55
N THR A 66 7.56 -9.35 8.40
CA THR A 66 7.88 -8.62 7.17
C THR A 66 6.62 -8.03 6.55
N PHE A 67 6.69 -6.79 6.06
CA PHE A 67 5.62 -6.18 5.27
C PHE A 67 6.07 -6.00 3.81
N ILE A 68 5.32 -6.54 2.86
CA ILE A 68 5.48 -6.18 1.44
C ILE A 68 4.60 -4.95 1.21
N ILE A 69 5.22 -3.82 0.84
CA ILE A 69 4.51 -2.56 0.62
C ILE A 69 4.58 -2.21 -0.86
N LEU A 70 3.45 -2.38 -1.53
CA LEU A 70 3.22 -2.06 -2.91
C LEU A 70 2.77 -0.60 -3.00
N GLY A 71 3.46 0.23 -3.78
CA GLY A 71 3.07 1.62 -3.99
C GLY A 71 3.12 1.98 -5.46
N PRO A 72 2.27 2.91 -5.92
CA PRO A 72 2.43 3.46 -7.26
C PRO A 72 3.73 4.24 -7.37
N ASN A 73 4.21 4.39 -8.60
CA ASN A 73 5.31 5.26 -8.96
C ASN A 73 4.78 6.57 -9.56
N HIS A 74 4.77 7.63 -8.76
CA HIS A 74 4.39 8.99 -9.15
C HIS A 74 5.55 9.76 -9.79
N THR A 75 6.78 9.31 -9.58
CA THR A 75 7.98 10.01 -10.08
C THR A 75 8.26 9.72 -11.55
N GLY A 76 7.82 8.56 -12.05
CA GLY A 76 8.12 8.09 -13.40
C GLY A 76 9.57 7.62 -13.60
N PHE A 77 10.38 7.54 -12.53
CA PHE A 77 11.75 7.04 -12.60
C PHE A 77 11.83 5.53 -12.39
N GLY A 78 12.83 4.92 -13.00
CA GLY A 78 13.13 3.50 -12.86
C GLY A 78 12.19 2.58 -13.65
N SER A 79 12.23 1.30 -13.30
CA SER A 79 11.51 0.23 -14.01
C SER A 79 10.02 0.19 -13.66
N GLU A 80 9.21 -0.39 -14.55
CA GLU A 80 7.76 -0.50 -14.39
C GLU A 80 7.36 -1.20 -13.09
N PHE A 81 7.97 -2.35 -12.81
CA PHE A 81 7.94 -2.99 -11.51
C PHE A 81 9.35 -2.95 -10.94
N SER A 82 9.51 -2.25 -9.82
CA SER A 82 10.80 -2.03 -9.17
C SER A 82 10.73 -2.42 -7.69
N LEU A 83 11.73 -3.13 -7.20
CA LEU A 83 11.96 -3.33 -5.77
C LEU A 83 13.33 -2.78 -5.37
N MET A 84 13.57 -2.66 -4.06
CA MET A 84 14.92 -2.55 -3.50
C MET A 84 15.29 -3.85 -2.80
N SER A 85 16.40 -4.48 -3.20
CA SER A 85 16.85 -5.76 -2.63
C SER A 85 17.56 -5.64 -1.27
N GLY A 86 17.93 -4.43 -0.86
CA GLY A 86 18.59 -4.22 0.43
C GLY A 86 18.82 -2.76 0.81
N GLY A 87 19.34 -2.57 2.02
CA GLY A 87 19.46 -1.27 2.67
C GLY A 87 18.29 -1.05 3.63
N SER A 88 18.00 0.21 3.90
CA SER A 88 17.01 0.62 4.90
C SER A 88 16.42 1.97 4.54
N TRP A 89 15.26 2.31 5.08
CA TRP A 89 14.62 3.60 4.89
C TRP A 89 14.49 4.32 6.24
N LYS A 90 14.85 5.61 6.26
CA LYS A 90 14.71 6.46 7.44
C LYS A 90 13.37 7.18 7.44
N THR A 91 12.75 7.23 8.61
CA THR A 91 11.68 8.16 8.95
C THR A 91 12.12 8.96 10.19
N PRO A 92 11.39 10.02 10.60
CA PRO A 92 11.66 10.67 11.88
C PRO A 92 11.51 9.74 13.10
N LEU A 93 10.77 8.62 12.98
CA LEU A 93 10.61 7.66 14.08
C LEU A 93 11.74 6.61 14.14
N GLY A 94 12.67 6.65 13.18
CA GLY A 94 13.80 5.73 13.11
C GLY A 94 13.92 5.05 11.75
N GLU A 95 14.84 4.11 11.68
CA GLU A 95 15.19 3.37 10.47
C GLU A 95 14.41 2.05 10.39
N VAL A 96 14.04 1.64 9.18
CA VAL A 96 13.36 0.36 8.90
C VAL A 96 14.17 -0.39 7.85
N GLU A 97 14.56 -1.63 8.17
CA GLU A 97 15.40 -2.46 7.32
C GLU A 97 14.61 -3.14 6.20
N ILE A 98 15.23 -3.25 5.02
CA ILE A 98 14.70 -4.06 3.93
C ILE A 98 14.94 -5.54 4.22
N ASP A 99 13.90 -6.35 4.04
CA ASP A 99 14.01 -7.80 4.13
C ASP A 99 14.69 -8.37 2.87
N LYS A 100 16.01 -8.49 2.93
CA LYS A 100 16.83 -9.01 1.83
C LYS A 100 16.44 -10.42 1.42
N THR A 101 15.94 -11.24 2.36
CA THR A 101 15.56 -12.63 2.09
C THR A 101 14.31 -12.67 1.23
N ILE A 102 13.27 -11.93 1.64
CA ILE A 102 12.01 -11.85 0.89
C ILE A 102 12.20 -11.09 -0.43
N ALA A 103 12.97 -10.01 -0.44
CA ALA A 103 13.26 -9.25 -1.66
C ALA A 103 14.00 -10.12 -2.69
N ALA A 104 15.00 -10.90 -2.27
CA ALA A 104 15.71 -11.82 -3.16
C ALA A 104 14.82 -12.99 -3.64
N GLU A 105 13.87 -13.44 -2.82
CA GLU A 105 12.89 -14.45 -3.23
C GLU A 105 11.94 -13.92 -4.29
N LEU A 106 11.45 -12.69 -4.13
CA LEU A 106 10.62 -11.99 -5.13
C LEU A 106 11.38 -11.79 -6.43
N PHE A 107 12.60 -11.23 -6.35
CA PHE A 107 13.45 -10.98 -7.52
C PHE A 107 13.72 -12.24 -8.35
N ARG A 108 13.90 -13.40 -7.71
CA ARG A 108 14.14 -14.68 -8.43
C ARG A 108 12.90 -15.27 -9.07
N ARG A 109 11.71 -14.91 -8.61
CA ARG A 109 10.45 -15.57 -8.99
C ARG A 109 9.58 -14.69 -9.88
N THR A 110 9.89 -13.40 -9.98
CA THR A 110 9.15 -12.37 -10.73
C THR A 110 10.09 -11.69 -11.72
N ASP A 111 9.54 -10.91 -12.65
CA ASP A 111 10.30 -10.03 -13.54
C ASP A 111 10.51 -8.62 -12.96
N ILE A 112 10.37 -8.45 -11.63
CA ILE A 112 10.56 -7.17 -10.95
C ILE A 112 12.05 -6.82 -10.95
N ALA A 113 12.39 -5.60 -11.39
CA ALA A 113 13.76 -5.12 -11.37
C ALA A 113 14.22 -4.72 -9.95
N ASP A 114 15.50 -4.96 -9.63
CA ASP A 114 16.13 -4.34 -8.46
C ASP A 114 16.62 -2.94 -8.84
N ASP A 115 15.77 -1.94 -8.61
CA ASP A 115 15.95 -0.59 -9.12
C ASP A 115 15.64 0.44 -8.04
N ALA A 116 16.67 0.79 -7.27
CA ALA A 116 16.57 1.79 -6.22
C ALA A 116 16.15 3.18 -6.71
N ALA A 117 16.36 3.51 -8.00
CA ALA A 117 16.04 4.83 -8.52
C ALA A 117 14.52 5.12 -8.48
N ALA A 118 13.69 4.10 -8.72
CA ALA A 118 12.24 4.19 -8.63
C ALA A 118 11.73 4.60 -7.25
N HIS A 119 12.52 4.34 -6.20
CA HIS A 119 12.12 4.57 -4.83
C HIS A 119 12.63 5.89 -4.25
N MET A 120 13.69 6.48 -4.81
CA MET A 120 14.47 7.56 -4.16
C MET A 120 13.62 8.76 -3.72
N ALA A 121 12.65 9.18 -4.54
CA ALA A 121 11.76 10.29 -4.25
C ALA A 121 10.28 9.87 -4.15
N GLU A 122 9.97 8.57 -4.27
CA GLU A 122 8.60 8.06 -4.21
C GLU A 122 8.09 8.06 -2.76
N HIS A 123 6.88 8.58 -2.55
CA HIS A 123 6.33 8.79 -1.22
C HIS A 123 5.30 7.74 -0.81
N SER A 124 4.65 7.09 -1.77
CA SER A 124 3.49 6.24 -1.54
C SER A 124 3.75 5.09 -0.57
N ILE A 125 4.98 4.57 -0.55
CA ILE A 125 5.46 3.53 0.37
C ILE A 125 5.92 4.15 1.70
N GLU A 126 6.68 5.25 1.63
CA GLU A 126 7.30 5.90 2.79
C GLU A 126 6.27 6.28 3.84
N VAL A 127 5.15 6.86 3.41
CA VAL A 127 4.09 7.34 4.32
C VAL A 127 3.38 6.22 5.08
N GLN A 128 3.55 4.96 4.71
CA GLN A 128 3.03 3.81 5.46
C GLN A 128 3.93 3.45 6.65
N LEU A 129 5.23 3.75 6.57
CA LEU A 129 6.22 3.30 7.56
C LEU A 129 6.00 3.87 8.97
N PRO A 130 5.69 5.16 9.19
CA PRO A 130 5.44 5.67 10.54
C PRO A 130 4.26 4.99 11.24
N PHE A 131 3.21 4.61 10.51
CA PHE A 131 2.09 3.84 11.07
C PHE A 131 2.54 2.45 11.52
N LEU A 132 3.36 1.75 10.71
CA LEU A 132 3.90 0.45 11.07
C LEU A 132 4.85 0.54 12.28
N GLN A 133 5.78 1.51 12.29
CA GLN A 133 6.70 1.77 13.41
C GLN A 133 5.96 2.04 14.70
N LYS A 134 4.88 2.83 14.67
CA LYS A 134 4.10 3.08 15.88
C LYS A 134 3.26 1.88 16.30
N ARG A 135 2.64 1.17 15.37
CA ARG A 135 1.77 0.04 15.66
C ARG A 135 2.54 -1.16 16.20
N PHE A 136 3.70 -1.44 15.62
CA PHE A 136 4.53 -2.59 15.93
C PHE A 136 5.76 -2.20 16.75
N SER A 137 5.73 -1.09 17.49
CA SER A 137 6.89 -0.58 18.26
C SER A 137 7.50 -1.59 19.25
N SER A 138 6.73 -2.57 19.69
CA SER A 138 7.20 -3.62 20.61
C SER A 138 7.93 -4.77 19.91
N ASN A 139 7.89 -4.85 18.57
CA ASN A 139 8.51 -5.90 17.77
C ASN A 139 9.27 -5.31 16.58
N SER A 140 10.52 -5.71 16.37
CA SER A 140 11.21 -5.37 15.12
C SER A 140 10.49 -5.98 13.93
N PHE A 141 10.30 -5.20 12.87
CA PHE A 141 9.84 -5.69 11.57
C PHE A 141 10.78 -5.21 10.46
N SER A 142 10.77 -5.93 9.34
CA SER A 142 11.40 -5.54 8.09
C SER A 142 10.34 -5.32 7.01
N PHE A 143 10.71 -4.77 5.86
CA PHE A 143 9.76 -4.61 4.76
C PHE A 143 10.42 -4.81 3.40
N VAL A 144 9.60 -4.98 2.35
CA VAL A 144 10.06 -4.97 0.96
C VAL A 144 9.24 -3.92 0.21
N PRO A 145 9.87 -2.81 -0.25
CA PRO A 145 9.19 -1.84 -1.10
C PRO A 145 9.10 -2.37 -2.52
N ILE A 146 7.91 -2.27 -3.13
CA ILE A 146 7.71 -2.53 -4.56
C ILE A 146 6.96 -1.33 -5.16
N CYS A 147 7.64 -0.60 -6.05
CA CYS A 147 7.06 0.47 -6.84
C CYS A 147 6.49 -0.09 -8.14
N ILE A 148 5.26 0.29 -8.46
CA ILE A 148 4.56 -0.13 -9.67
C ILE A 148 4.16 1.12 -10.45
N MET A 149 4.75 1.30 -11.63
CA MET A 149 4.42 2.37 -12.54
C MET A 149 3.13 2.03 -13.29
N ASN A 150 2.12 2.84 -13.09
CA ASN A 150 0.84 2.70 -13.76
C ASN A 150 0.95 3.25 -15.19
N ILE A 151 1.10 2.36 -16.17
CA ILE A 151 1.30 2.75 -17.58
C ILE A 151 -0.01 2.74 -18.36
N SER A 152 -0.80 1.67 -18.23
CA SER A 152 -2.02 1.48 -19.00
C SER A 152 -3.03 0.58 -18.27
N TYR A 153 -4.20 0.42 -18.87
CA TYR A 153 -5.18 -0.62 -18.51
C TYR A 153 -5.11 -1.81 -19.49
N SER A 154 -3.92 -2.14 -20.02
CA SER A 154 -3.78 -3.24 -20.97
C SER A 154 -3.79 -4.60 -20.29
N ASP A 155 -4.13 -5.63 -21.06
CA ASP A 155 -4.16 -7.02 -20.58
C ASP A 155 -2.77 -7.47 -20.12
N GLU A 156 -1.70 -7.04 -20.79
CA GLU A 156 -0.32 -7.40 -20.40
C GLU A 156 0.05 -6.84 -19.02
N PHE A 157 -0.33 -5.58 -18.74
CA PHE A 157 -0.08 -4.97 -17.42
C PHE A 157 -0.91 -5.66 -16.33
N MET A 158 -2.16 -5.98 -16.63
CA MET A 158 -3.04 -6.73 -15.73
C MET A 158 -2.47 -8.11 -15.43
N ASP A 159 -1.99 -8.84 -16.44
CA ASP A 159 -1.37 -10.17 -16.28
C ASP A 159 -0.09 -10.10 -15.45
N ALA A 160 0.75 -9.07 -15.64
CA ALA A 160 1.94 -8.83 -14.81
C ALA A 160 1.57 -8.58 -13.34
N CYS A 161 0.51 -7.81 -13.08
CA CYS A 161 -0.02 -7.60 -11.72
C CYS A 161 -0.51 -8.91 -11.10
N VAL A 162 -1.28 -9.70 -11.87
CA VAL A 162 -1.82 -10.99 -11.40
C VAL A 162 -0.69 -11.96 -11.09
N GLY A 163 0.25 -12.16 -12.01
CA GLY A 163 1.40 -13.05 -11.82
C GLY A 163 2.23 -12.67 -10.58
N THR A 164 2.51 -11.38 -10.40
CA THR A 164 3.20 -10.86 -9.21
C THR A 164 2.43 -11.17 -7.93
N GLY A 165 1.11 -10.94 -7.93
CA GLY A 165 0.25 -11.24 -6.78
C GLY A 165 0.22 -12.72 -6.43
N GLU A 166 0.17 -13.60 -7.44
CA GLU A 166 0.20 -15.05 -7.23
C GLU A 166 1.52 -15.55 -6.63
N ILE A 167 2.64 -14.93 -6.99
CA ILE A 167 3.96 -15.24 -6.42
C ILE A 167 4.04 -14.75 -4.98
N ILE A 168 3.57 -13.53 -4.69
CA ILE A 168 3.46 -13.00 -3.32
C ILE A 168 2.64 -13.96 -2.46
N ALA A 169 1.49 -14.45 -2.95
CA ALA A 169 0.67 -15.42 -2.24
C ALA A 169 1.40 -16.72 -1.92
N ASP A 170 2.19 -17.26 -2.85
CA ASP A 170 2.99 -18.47 -2.58
C ASP A 170 4.06 -18.22 -1.52
N ILE A 171 4.72 -17.06 -1.56
CA ILE A 171 5.71 -16.68 -0.55
C ILE A 171 5.02 -16.56 0.82
N VAL A 172 3.92 -15.82 0.92
CA VAL A 172 3.13 -15.67 2.16
C VAL A 172 2.72 -17.04 2.72
N LYS A 173 2.21 -17.94 1.87
CA LYS A 173 1.77 -19.29 2.27
C LYS A 173 2.91 -20.18 2.74
N SER A 174 4.13 -19.95 2.24
CA SER A 174 5.31 -20.74 2.62
C SER A 174 5.86 -20.40 4.02
N LYS A 175 5.45 -19.27 4.60
CA LYS A 175 6.00 -18.82 5.89
C LYS A 175 5.21 -19.35 7.08
N SER A 176 5.94 -19.55 8.18
CA SER A 176 5.37 -19.88 9.48
C SER A 176 4.65 -18.68 10.08
N SER A 177 3.85 -18.88 11.14
CA SER A 177 3.23 -17.76 11.86
C SER A 177 4.24 -16.80 12.49
N SER A 178 5.44 -17.27 12.86
CA SER A 178 6.52 -16.43 13.41
C SER A 178 7.25 -15.62 12.34
N ASP A 179 7.16 -16.04 11.07
CA ASP A 179 7.71 -15.35 9.91
C ASP A 179 6.59 -14.80 9.01
N ALA A 180 5.42 -14.52 9.59
CA ALA A 180 4.25 -14.07 8.86
C ALA A 180 4.55 -12.79 8.06
N ILE A 181 3.93 -12.69 6.88
CA ILE A 181 4.08 -11.56 5.97
C ILE A 181 2.75 -10.82 5.87
N GLY A 182 2.78 -9.50 6.04
CA GLY A 182 1.66 -8.61 5.73
C GLY A 182 1.85 -7.95 4.36
N VAL A 183 0.75 -7.64 3.67
CA VAL A 183 0.80 -6.96 2.35
C VAL A 183 0.03 -5.66 2.37
N ILE A 184 0.63 -4.57 1.94
CA ILE A 184 -0.02 -3.24 1.88
C ILE A 184 -0.02 -2.78 0.44
N ALA A 185 -1.20 -2.52 -0.11
CA ALA A 185 -1.36 -1.79 -1.36
C ALA A 185 -1.64 -0.32 -1.05
N SER A 186 -0.70 0.55 -1.39
CA SER A 186 -0.81 1.98 -1.14
C SER A 186 -1.61 2.64 -2.27
N SER A 187 -2.75 3.25 -1.97
CA SER A 187 -3.59 3.93 -2.97
C SER A 187 -4.54 4.95 -2.35
N ASP A 188 -4.55 6.15 -2.91
CA ASP A 188 -5.71 7.03 -2.87
C ASP A 188 -6.69 6.64 -4.00
N PHE A 189 -7.96 7.07 -3.91
CA PHE A 189 -8.99 6.72 -4.87
C PHE A 189 -9.26 7.90 -5.83
N SER A 190 -10.48 8.43 -5.93
CA SER A 190 -10.80 9.49 -6.87
C SER A 190 -10.07 10.79 -6.51
N HIS A 191 -9.44 11.43 -7.49
CA HIS A 191 -8.75 12.71 -7.35
C HIS A 191 -9.54 13.85 -7.99
N TYR A 192 -9.69 14.96 -7.25
CA TYR A 192 -10.23 16.24 -7.72
C TYR A 192 -11.63 16.16 -8.35
N VAL A 193 -12.50 15.34 -7.76
CA VAL A 193 -13.89 15.16 -8.20
C VAL A 193 -14.87 15.84 -7.25
N ALA A 194 -16.03 16.23 -7.78
CA ALA A 194 -17.13 16.72 -6.96
C ALA A 194 -17.63 15.59 -6.04
N PRO A 195 -17.97 15.89 -4.76
CA PRO A 195 -18.36 14.86 -3.79
C PRO A 195 -19.50 13.93 -4.25
N ASP A 196 -20.49 14.47 -4.96
CA ASP A 196 -21.63 13.74 -5.52
C ASP A 196 -21.26 12.73 -6.62
N THR A 197 -20.05 12.83 -7.15
CA THR A 197 -19.52 12.00 -8.25
C THR A 197 -18.59 10.90 -7.73
N ILE A 198 -18.01 11.05 -6.53
CA ILE A 198 -17.11 10.05 -5.90
C ILE A 198 -17.78 8.69 -5.84
N GLU A 199 -18.97 8.63 -5.24
CA GLU A 199 -19.66 7.35 -5.03
C GLU A 199 -19.99 6.67 -6.37
N LYS A 200 -20.45 7.44 -7.36
CA LYS A 200 -20.82 6.90 -8.68
C LYS A 200 -19.63 6.26 -9.40
N ARG A 201 -18.44 6.88 -9.32
CA ARG A 201 -17.22 6.35 -9.96
C ARG A 201 -16.62 5.18 -9.18
N GLU A 202 -16.63 5.24 -7.85
CA GLU A 202 -15.95 4.25 -7.03
C GLU A 202 -16.76 3.00 -6.74
N LYS A 203 -18.09 3.09 -6.73
CA LYS A 203 -18.95 1.94 -6.43
C LYS A 203 -18.63 0.69 -7.26
N PRO A 204 -18.51 0.75 -8.62
CA PRO A 204 -18.14 -0.42 -9.39
C PRO A 204 -16.71 -0.92 -9.11
N ILE A 205 -15.78 0.00 -8.83
CA ILE A 205 -14.38 -0.30 -8.52
C ILE A 205 -14.27 -1.06 -7.19
N VAL A 206 -14.83 -0.49 -6.13
CA VAL A 206 -14.85 -1.10 -4.79
C VAL A 206 -15.56 -2.45 -4.85
N LYS A 207 -16.68 -2.54 -5.58
CA LYS A 207 -17.37 -3.82 -5.78
C LYS A 207 -16.45 -4.88 -6.39
N ALA A 208 -15.70 -4.55 -7.44
CA ALA A 208 -14.75 -5.47 -8.05
C ALA A 208 -13.61 -5.88 -7.10
N ILE A 209 -13.09 -4.94 -6.28
CA ILE A 209 -12.11 -5.25 -5.23
C ILE A 209 -12.69 -6.25 -4.22
N LEU A 210 -13.91 -6.01 -3.74
CA LEU A 210 -14.58 -6.88 -2.76
C LEU A 210 -14.88 -8.28 -3.30
N GLU A 211 -15.11 -8.39 -4.61
CA GLU A 211 -15.34 -9.65 -5.32
C GLU A 211 -14.03 -10.36 -5.74
N LEU A 212 -12.86 -9.73 -5.53
CA LEU A 212 -11.55 -10.21 -6.00
C LEU A 212 -11.53 -10.51 -7.52
N ASP A 213 -12.21 -9.65 -8.28
CA ASP A 213 -12.35 -9.76 -9.73
C ASP A 213 -11.47 -8.70 -10.41
N VAL A 214 -10.23 -9.09 -10.76
CA VAL A 214 -9.24 -8.18 -11.35
C VAL A 214 -9.68 -7.68 -12.74
N PRO A 215 -10.15 -8.52 -13.69
CA PRO A 215 -10.67 -8.03 -14.96
C PRO A 215 -11.78 -6.99 -14.79
N LYS A 216 -12.77 -7.27 -13.94
CA LYS A 216 -13.85 -6.32 -13.66
C LYS A 216 -13.38 -5.03 -13.00
N PHE A 217 -12.30 -5.10 -12.22
CA PHE A 217 -11.68 -3.92 -11.62
C PHE A 217 -11.05 -3.01 -12.68
N PHE A 218 -10.33 -3.59 -13.66
CA PHE A 218 -9.79 -2.85 -14.80
C PHE A 218 -10.89 -2.26 -15.70
N ASP A 219 -11.95 -3.03 -15.99
CA ASP A 219 -13.13 -2.54 -16.72
C ASP A 219 -13.80 -1.36 -16.02
N ALA A 220 -13.92 -1.43 -14.69
CA ALA A 220 -14.50 -0.36 -13.89
C ALA A 220 -13.63 0.91 -13.90
N LEU A 221 -12.30 0.76 -13.83
CA LEU A 221 -11.37 1.90 -13.92
C LEU A 221 -11.49 2.62 -15.27
N SER A 222 -11.46 1.85 -16.36
CA SER A 222 -11.58 2.37 -17.72
C SER A 222 -12.92 3.07 -17.96
N SER A 223 -14.04 2.43 -17.57
CA SER A 223 -15.39 2.94 -17.84
C SER A 223 -15.79 4.14 -16.98
N THR A 224 -15.29 4.25 -15.74
CA THR A 224 -15.65 5.34 -14.84
C THR A 224 -14.69 6.52 -14.88
N ASN A 225 -13.54 6.35 -15.54
CA ASN A 225 -12.43 7.30 -15.54
C ASN A 225 -12.08 7.75 -14.10
N ALA A 226 -12.09 6.79 -13.17
CA ALA A 226 -11.66 7.03 -11.80
C ALA A 226 -10.14 7.07 -11.74
N SER A 227 -9.62 8.10 -11.09
CA SER A 227 -8.18 8.36 -10.99
C SER A 227 -7.54 7.62 -9.80
N VAL A 228 -7.83 6.32 -9.63
CA VAL A 228 -7.26 5.51 -8.53
C VAL A 228 -5.75 5.37 -8.74
N CYS A 229 -4.94 6.07 -7.95
CA CYS A 229 -3.50 6.18 -8.22
C CYS A 229 -2.73 4.88 -7.98
N GLY A 230 -3.25 3.92 -7.20
CA GLY A 230 -2.60 2.65 -6.88
C GLY A 230 -3.30 1.44 -7.50
N TYR A 231 -3.86 1.56 -8.71
CA TYR A 231 -4.58 0.44 -9.33
C TYR A 231 -3.70 -0.81 -9.56
N GLY A 232 -2.43 -0.66 -9.98
CA GLY A 232 -1.48 -1.77 -10.06
C GLY A 232 -1.23 -2.45 -8.70
N PRO A 233 -0.83 -1.70 -7.65
CA PRO A 233 -0.72 -2.22 -6.28
C PRO A 233 -1.98 -2.95 -5.77
N ILE A 234 -3.17 -2.40 -6.04
CA ILE A 234 -4.44 -3.02 -5.66
C ILE A 234 -4.65 -4.34 -6.42
N ALA A 235 -4.40 -4.37 -7.72
CA ALA A 235 -4.56 -5.57 -8.54
C ALA A 235 -3.65 -6.72 -8.09
N VAL A 236 -2.38 -6.41 -7.78
CA VAL A 236 -1.43 -7.38 -7.20
C VAL A 236 -1.96 -7.95 -5.88
N LEU A 237 -2.45 -7.09 -4.99
CA LEU A 237 -3.03 -7.53 -3.71
C LEU A 237 -4.32 -8.36 -3.90
N MET A 238 -5.20 -7.98 -4.84
CA MET A 238 -6.41 -8.75 -5.15
C MET A 238 -6.08 -10.16 -5.63
N ALA A 239 -5.10 -10.30 -6.54
CA ALA A 239 -4.64 -11.60 -7.03
C ALA A 239 -4.04 -12.45 -5.90
N ALA A 240 -3.18 -11.85 -5.07
CA ALA A 240 -2.62 -12.53 -3.89
C ALA A 240 -3.72 -13.02 -2.93
N ALA A 241 -4.68 -12.14 -2.61
CA ALA A 241 -5.80 -12.45 -1.73
C ALA A 241 -6.68 -13.58 -2.27
N LYS A 242 -6.95 -13.58 -3.58
CA LYS A 242 -7.72 -14.63 -4.26
C LYS A 242 -7.05 -15.99 -4.13
N LYS A 243 -5.74 -16.07 -4.41
CA LYS A 243 -4.96 -17.32 -4.30
C LYS A 243 -4.85 -17.82 -2.85
N LEU A 244 -4.76 -16.88 -1.90
CA LEU A 244 -4.78 -17.18 -0.45
C LEU A 244 -6.19 -17.49 0.09
N LYS A 245 -7.25 -17.38 -0.73
CA LYS A 245 -8.65 -17.57 -0.34
C LYS A 245 -9.11 -16.62 0.78
N LEU A 246 -8.59 -15.40 0.80
CA LEU A 246 -8.98 -14.36 1.75
C LEU A 246 -10.31 -13.72 1.34
N ARG A 247 -10.97 -13.06 2.29
CA ARG A 247 -12.14 -12.21 2.01
C ARG A 247 -11.77 -10.75 2.10
N ALA A 248 -12.23 -9.97 1.13
CA ALA A 248 -12.10 -8.52 1.15
C ALA A 248 -13.28 -7.87 1.91
N ARG A 249 -13.02 -6.77 2.61
CA ARG A 249 -14.02 -5.96 3.33
C ARG A 249 -13.68 -4.48 3.27
N ASP A 250 -14.68 -3.65 3.02
CA ASP A 250 -14.55 -2.19 3.13
C ASP A 250 -14.54 -1.83 4.62
N ILE A 251 -13.46 -1.21 5.11
CA ILE A 251 -13.25 -0.92 6.53
C ILE A 251 -13.64 0.52 6.85
N HIS A 252 -13.21 1.45 6.00
CA HIS A 252 -13.39 2.88 6.22
C HIS A 252 -13.25 3.64 4.91
N SER A 253 -14.00 4.72 4.76
CA SER A 253 -13.82 5.68 3.67
C SER A 253 -13.95 7.10 4.20
N SER A 254 -13.23 8.02 3.57
CA SER A 254 -13.30 9.46 3.84
C SER A 254 -12.85 10.23 2.60
N ASP A 255 -12.89 11.56 2.67
CA ASP A 255 -12.37 12.43 1.62
C ASP A 255 -11.67 13.66 2.21
N SER A 256 -10.96 14.41 1.37
CA SER A 256 -10.22 15.62 1.76
C SER A 256 -11.11 16.82 2.11
N GLY A 257 -12.43 16.72 1.88
CA GLY A 257 -13.37 17.84 1.92
C GLY A 257 -13.23 18.80 0.74
N GLY A 258 -14.19 19.73 0.64
CA GLY A 258 -14.19 20.82 -0.35
C GLY A 258 -14.85 20.49 -1.70
N GLY A 259 -14.81 21.45 -2.64
CA GLY A 259 -15.51 21.35 -3.93
C GLY A 259 -14.86 20.41 -4.96
N LYS A 260 -13.59 20.03 -4.76
CA LYS A 260 -12.85 19.04 -5.55
C LYS A 260 -12.05 18.17 -4.59
N ALA A 261 -12.65 17.08 -4.14
CA ALA A 261 -12.07 16.25 -3.10
C ALA A 261 -11.21 15.11 -3.68
N VAL A 262 -10.25 14.66 -2.88
CA VAL A 262 -9.57 13.37 -3.03
C VAL A 262 -10.21 12.40 -2.04
N SER A 263 -10.55 11.19 -2.48
CA SER A 263 -11.13 10.17 -1.59
C SER A 263 -10.08 9.16 -1.12
N TYR A 264 -10.31 8.64 0.08
CA TYR A 264 -9.43 7.71 0.77
C TYR A 264 -10.24 6.49 1.21
N ARG A 265 -9.68 5.30 1.05
CA ARG A 265 -10.32 4.06 1.49
C ARG A 265 -9.34 3.14 2.21
N ALA A 266 -9.85 2.48 3.24
CA ALA A 266 -9.22 1.36 3.89
C ALA A 266 -10.01 0.10 3.54
N ILE A 267 -9.38 -0.84 2.84
CA ILE A 267 -9.98 -2.13 2.48
C ILE A 267 -9.11 -3.23 3.06
N GLY A 268 -9.69 -4.20 3.75
CA GLY A 268 -8.94 -5.29 4.38
C GLY A 268 -9.16 -6.63 3.72
N PHE A 269 -8.13 -7.46 3.69
CA PHE A 269 -8.14 -8.83 3.14
C PHE A 269 -7.70 -9.79 4.24
N GLY A 270 -8.59 -10.68 4.68
CA GLY A 270 -8.31 -11.59 5.81
C GLY A 270 -9.17 -12.83 5.83
#